data_AF-A0A4P7C1L5-F1
#
_entry.id   AF-A0A4P7C1L5-F1
#
_cell.length_a   1.000
_cell.length_b   1.000
_cell.length_c   1.000
_cell.angle_alpha   90.00
_cell.angle_beta   90.00
_cell.angle_gamma   90.00
#
_symmetry.space_group_name_H-M   'P 1'
#
loop_
_entity.id
_entity.type
_entity.pdbx_description
1 polymer ?
#
loop_
_entity_poly.entity_id
_entity_poly.type
_entity_poly.pdbx_seq_one_letter_code
_entity_poly.pdbx_strand_id
1 'polypeptide(L)' 'MELRNILTTAIGQVFDLNENVALPLADRIADHLFTLAGGSELYVPKLDRQRHNAAIRIWG' A
#
# COMPACT_ATOMS: atom_id res chain seq x y z
N MET A 1 -5.92 -0.30 -8.23
CA MET A 1 -6.74 -0.78 -7.09
C MET A 1 -5.89 -1.41 -5.99
N GLU A 2 -4.89 -2.25 -6.33
CA GLU A 2 -4.05 -2.94 -5.35
C GLU A 2 -3.13 -1.99 -4.54
N LEU A 3 -2.50 -1.01 -5.20
CA LEU A 3 -1.72 0.05 -4.54
C LEU A 3 -2.52 0.79 -3.46
N ARG A 4 -3.74 1.23 -3.83
CA ARG A 4 -4.65 1.93 -2.92
C ARG A 4 -4.92 1.10 -1.67
N ASN A 5 -5.25 -0.18 -1.82
CA ASN A 5 -5.58 -1.03 -0.67
C ASN A 5 -4.38 -1.22 0.28
N ILE A 6 -3.17 -1.34 -0.27
CA ILE A 6 -1.93 -1.37 0.53
C ILE A 6 -1.75 -0.06 1.28
N LEU A 7 -1.91 1.08 0.59
CA LEU A 7 -1.79 2.40 1.20
C LEU A 7 -2.85 2.63 2.28
N THR A 8 -4.11 2.28 2.03
CA THR A 8 -5.20 2.40 3.03
C THR A 8 -4.86 1.61 4.29
N THR A 9 -4.40 0.37 4.14
CA THR A 9 -4.00 -0.49 5.27
C THR A 9 -2.82 0.11 6.02
N ALA A 10 -1.76 0.52 5.31
CA ALA A 10 -0.56 1.09 5.91
C ALA A 10 -0.86 2.40 6.65
N ILE A 11 -1.65 3.30 6.06
CA ILE A 11 -2.06 4.57 6.68
C ILE A 11 -2.91 4.30 7.92
N GLY A 12 -3.88 3.38 7.82
CA GLY A 12 -4.71 2.99 8.97
C GLY A 12 -3.88 2.46 10.13
N GLN A 13 -2.92 1.59 9.86
CA GLN A 13 -2.05 0.99 10.88
C GLN A 13 -1.04 1.96 11.49
N VAL A 14 -0.38 2.78 10.67
CA VAL A 14 0.68 3.68 11.14
C VAL A 14 0.12 4.85 11.94
N PHE A 15 -1.06 5.34 11.58
CA PHE A 15 -1.66 6.53 12.17
C PHE A 15 -2.88 6.25 13.06
N ASP A 16 -3.20 4.97 13.30
CA ASP A 16 -4.39 4.52 14.05
C ASP A 16 -5.69 5.15 13.51
N LEU A 17 -5.81 5.19 12.18
CA LEU A 17 -6.94 5.77 11.48
C LEU A 17 -7.91 4.68 11.02
N ASN A 18 -9.21 4.96 11.12
CA ASN A 18 -10.21 4.09 10.52
C ASN A 18 -10.13 4.14 8.98
N GLU A 19 -10.65 3.10 8.33
CA GLU A 19 -10.62 2.95 6.88
C GLU A 19 -11.28 4.13 6.14
N ASN A 20 -12.36 4.69 6.68
CA ASN A 20 -13.08 5.81 6.06
C ASN A 20 -12.23 7.09 5.97
N VAL A 21 -11.25 7.24 6.87
CA VAL A 21 -10.29 8.36 6.83
C VAL A 21 -9.04 7.98 6.03
N ALA A 22 -8.56 6.73 6.16
CA ALA A 22 -7.36 6.26 5.48
C ALA A 22 -7.54 6.13 3.95
N LEU A 23 -8.72 5.70 3.50
CA LEU A 23 -9.03 5.47 2.08
C LEU A 23 -8.87 6.72 1.20
N PRO A 24 -9.50 7.88 1.51
CA PRO A 24 -9.33 9.08 0.69
C PRO A 24 -7.89 9.62 0.70
N LEU A 25 -7.11 9.37 1.77
CA LEU A 25 -5.69 9.70 1.80
C LEU A 25 -4.88 8.78 0.87
N ALA A 26 -5.17 7.49 0.90
CA ALA A 26 -4.55 6.49 0.04
C ALA A 26 -4.81 6.78 -1.45
N ASP A 27 -6.03 7.20 -1.81
CA ASP A 27 -6.37 7.60 -3.18
C ASP A 27 -5.52 8.77 -3.66
N ARG A 28 -5.44 9.84 -2.87
CA ARG A 28 -4.62 11.03 -3.22
C ARG A 28 -3.14 10.69 -3.38
N ILE A 29 -2.61 9.81 -2.52
CA ILE A 29 -1.21 9.38 -2.61
C ILE A 29 -1.00 8.51 -3.85
N ALA A 30 -1.92 7.59 -4.16
CA ALA A 30 -1.83 6.75 -5.36
C ALA A 30 -1.81 7.60 -6.64
N ASP A 31 -2.68 8.61 -6.73
CA ASP A 31 -2.72 9.53 -7.88
C ASP A 31 -1.43 10.35 -8.00
N HIS A 32 -0.89 10.81 -6.87
CA HIS A 32 0.36 11.55 -6.86
C HIS A 32 1.54 10.67 -7.30
N LEU A 33 1.61 9.42 -6.84
CA LEU A 33 2.63 8.46 -7.27
C LEU A 33 2.53 8.15 -8.77
N PHE A 34 1.32 8.01 -9.30
CA PHE A 34 1.10 7.82 -10.74
C PHE A 34 1.61 9.02 -11.54
N THR A 35 1.36 10.23 -11.05
CA THR A 35 1.88 11.48 -11.65
C THR A 35 3.41 11.52 -11.61
N LEU A 36 4.03 11.19 -10.47
CA LEU A 36 5.49 11.13 -10.31
C LEU A 36 6.14 10.06 -11.20
N ALA A 37 5.44 8.97 -11.48
CA ALA A 37 5.86 7.94 -12.42
C ALA A 37 5.70 8.34 -13.90
N GLY A 38 5.33 9.60 -14.17
CA GLY A 38 5.10 10.10 -15.53
C GLY A 38 3.89 9.46 -16.21
N GLY A 39 2.90 9.01 -15.44
CA GLY A 39 1.74 8.29 -15.95
C GLY A 39 2.01 6.81 -16.28
N SER A 40 3.16 6.28 -15.90
CA SER A 40 3.48 4.87 -16.08
C SER A 40 2.67 3.99 -15.12
N GLU A 41 2.32 2.78 -15.57
CA GLU A 41 1.73 1.78 -14.69
C GLU A 41 2.70 1.41 -13.56
N LEU A 42 2.25 1.58 -12.31
CA LEU A 42 2.99 1.17 -11.13
C LEU A 42 2.79 -0.32 -10.89
N TYR A 43 3.84 -1.11 -11.07
CA TYR A 43 3.82 -2.52 -10.73
C TYR A 43 3.80 -2.70 -9.21
N VAL A 44 2.65 -3.13 -8.68
CA VAL A 44 2.52 -3.62 -7.32
C VAL A 44 2.59 -5.14 -7.38
N PRO A 45 3.66 -5.77 -6.84
CA PRO A 45 3.71 -7.22 -6.77
C PRO A 45 2.51 -7.70 -5.97
N LYS A 46 1.69 -8.59 -6.55
CA LYS A 46 0.64 -9.26 -5.78
C LYS A 46 1.30 -9.94 -4.59
N LEU A 47 0.67 -9.81 -3.42
CA LEU A 47 1.04 -10.57 -2.23
C LEU A 47 0.86 -12.04 -2.55
N ASP A 48 1.90 -12.67 -3.09
CA ASP A 48 1.99 -14.12 -3.12
C ASP A 48 1.93 -14.57 -1.65
N ARG A 49 0.91 -15.37 -1.33
CA ARG A 49 0.73 -15.97 0.00
C ARG A 49 2.02 -16.64 0.50
N GLN A 50 2.87 -17.13 -0.41
CA GLN A 50 4.16 -17.73 -0.05
C GLN A 50 5.20 -16.70 0.45
N ARG A 51 5.21 -15.46 -0.05
CA ARG A 51 6.16 -14.43 0.38
C ARG A 51 5.80 -13.81 1.73
N HIS A 52 4.51 -13.76 2.09
CA HIS A 52 4.08 -13.29 3.40
C HIS A 52 4.59 -14.18 4.54
N ASN A 53 4.57 -15.51 4.36
CA ASN A 53 5.11 -16.46 5.34
C ASN A 53 6.64 -16.48 5.39
N ALA A 54 7.33 -16.03 4.34
CA ALA A 54 8.79 -16.01 4.29
C ALA A 54 9.43 -14.76 4.94
N ALA A 55 8.69 -13.66 5.08
CA ALA A 55 9.21 -12.39 5.57
C ALA A 55 9.23 -12.26 7.11
N ILE A 56 8.64 -13.20 7.86
CA ILE A 56 8.77 -13.25 9.33
C ILE A 56 9.97 -14.13 9.70
N ARG A 57 11.17 -13.65 9.38
CA ARG A 57 12.42 -14.07 10.03
C ARG A 57 13.11 -12.81 10.52
N ILE A 58 12.64 -12.34 11.67
CA ILE A 58 13.36 -11.38 12.50
C ILE A 58 14.69 -12.05 12.83
N TRP A 59 15.80 -11.42 12.43
CA TRP A 59 17.15 -11.87 12.75
C TRP A 59 17.29 -11.88 14.28
N GLY A 60 17.59 -13.06 14.83
CA GLY A 60 18.20 -13.22 16.15
C GLY A 60 19.69 -13.43 15.99
#